data_AF-A0A2V8FW93-F1
#
_entry.id   AF-A0A2V8FW93-F1
#
_cell.length_a   1.000
_cell.length_b   1.000
_cell.length_c   1.000
_cell.angle_alpha   90.00
_cell.angle_beta   90.00
_cell.angle_gamma   90.00
#
_symmetry.space_group_name_H-M   'P 1'
#
loop_
_entity.id
_entity.type
_entity.pdbx_description
1 polymer ?
#
loop_
_entity_poly.entity_id
_entity_poly.type
_entity_poly.pdbx_seq_one_letter_code
_entity_poly.pdbx_strand_id
1 'polypeptide(L)'
;MFGLDSNEALNPFNPFLTMYTAITRRTESGRIVSAGEAVSREEALRMMTSMAARFSFDEKNRGSIETGKLGDFVVLDDHFLTCPPERLRTIRADMTIIGGRVVFERG
;
A
#
# COMPACT_ATOMS: atom_id res chain seq x y z
N MET A 1 7.77 -0.53 17.21
CA MET A 1 7.41 0.73 16.56
C MET A 1 7.42 1.81 17.63
N PHE A 2 8.19 2.88 17.46
CA PHE A 2 8.21 3.99 18.41
C PHE A 2 7.40 5.15 17.82
N GLY A 3 6.20 5.38 18.37
CA GLY A 3 5.16 6.26 17.80
C GLY A 3 3.96 5.47 17.25
N LEU A 4 2.80 6.11 17.15
CA LEU A 4 1.56 5.51 16.60
C LEU A 4 1.14 6.14 15.26
N ASP A 5 1.80 7.22 14.82
CA ASP A 5 1.48 7.84 13.54
C ASP A 5 2.06 7.03 12.37
N SER A 6 1.24 6.81 11.34
CA SER A 6 1.63 6.01 10.17
C SER A 6 2.74 6.61 9.31
N ASN A 7 2.95 7.93 9.38
CA ASN A 7 3.92 8.69 8.60
C ASN A 7 5.09 9.21 9.44
N GLU A 8 4.84 9.63 10.68
CA GLU A 8 5.82 10.34 11.52
C GLU A 8 6.50 9.46 12.58
N ALA A 9 6.07 8.20 12.75
CA ALA A 9 6.79 7.27 13.62
C ALA A 9 8.24 7.07 13.17
N LEU A 10 9.14 6.74 14.10
CA LEU A 10 10.56 6.46 13.78
C LEU A 10 10.71 5.36 12.72
N ASN A 11 9.75 4.44 12.68
CA ASN A 11 9.60 3.41 11.67
C ASN A 11 8.17 3.50 11.08
N PRO A 12 7.95 4.37 10.07
CA PRO A 12 6.63 4.58 9.48
C PRO A 12 6.07 3.27 8.93
N PHE A 13 4.74 3.11 9.00
CA PHE A 13 4.03 1.93 8.53
C PHE A 13 2.98 2.25 7.48
N ASN A 14 3.04 3.45 6.91
CA ASN A 14 2.26 3.80 5.73
C ASN A 14 2.62 2.84 4.56
N PRO A 15 1.64 2.06 4.06
CA PRO A 15 1.89 1.12 2.96
C PRO A 15 2.26 1.83 1.67
N PHE A 16 1.74 3.03 1.42
CA PHE A 16 2.04 3.81 0.23
C PHE A 16 3.45 4.38 0.24
N LEU A 17 3.95 4.80 1.42
CA LEU A 17 5.35 5.19 1.56
C LEU A 17 6.30 4.00 1.32
N THR A 18 5.92 2.82 1.83
CA THR A 18 6.68 1.59 1.58
C THR A 18 6.73 1.25 0.10
N MET A 19 5.58 1.26 -0.59
CA MET A 19 5.51 1.01 -2.04
C MET A 19 6.27 2.07 -2.84
N TYR A 20 6.12 3.36 -2.51
CA TYR A 20 6.90 4.45 -3.11
C TYR A 20 8.40 4.18 -3.01
N THR A 21 8.89 3.76 -1.85
CA THR A 21 10.31 3.47 -1.62
C THR A 21 10.75 2.25 -2.43
N ALA A 22 9.93 1.21 -2.54
CA ALA A 22 10.23 0.03 -3.35
C ALA A 22 10.31 0.35 -4.84
N ILE A 23 9.42 1.21 -5.34
CA ILE A 23 9.34 1.61 -6.75
C ILE A 23 10.45 2.60 -7.12
N THR A 24 10.65 3.64 -6.31
CA THR A 24 11.58 4.73 -6.64
C THR A 24 13.00 4.50 -6.15
N ARG A 25 13.17 3.58 -5.18
CA ARG A 25 14.43 3.31 -4.49
C ARG A 25 15.04 4.56 -3.86
N ARG A 26 14.23 5.58 -3.56
CA ARG A 26 14.66 6.89 -3.07
C ARG A 26 14.54 6.99 -1.54
N THR A 27 15.61 7.43 -0.89
CA THR A 27 15.64 7.73 0.55
C THR A 27 14.97 9.06 0.86
N GLU A 28 14.73 9.35 2.15
CA GLU A 28 14.23 10.65 2.61
C GLU A 28 15.12 11.82 2.18
N SER A 29 16.44 11.62 2.16
CA SER A 29 17.42 12.60 1.67
C SER A 29 17.48 12.75 0.14
N GLY A 30 16.65 12.01 -0.60
CA GLY A 30 16.60 12.06 -2.07
C GLY A 30 17.60 11.16 -2.79
N ARG A 31 18.44 10.41 -2.06
CA ARG A 31 19.42 9.48 -2.65
C ARG A 31 18.72 8.25 -3.22
N ILE A 32 19.12 7.80 -4.40
CA ILE A 32 18.66 6.54 -5.00
C ILE A 32 19.61 5.40 -4.59
N VAL A 33 19.06 4.29 -4.10
CA VAL A 33 19.83 3.13 -3.58
C VAL A 33 19.43 1.85 -4.32
N SER A 34 20.38 1.24 -5.01
CA SER A 34 20.19 0.00 -5.79
C SER A 34 19.02 0.13 -6.78
N ALA A 35 19.14 1.09 -7.72
CA ALA A 35 18.09 1.38 -8.70
C ALA A 35 17.68 0.16 -9.55
N GLY A 36 18.59 -0.80 -9.79
CA GLY A 36 18.29 -2.04 -10.51
C GLY A 36 17.36 -3.01 -9.77
N GLU A 37 17.13 -2.80 -8.48
CA GLU A 37 16.22 -3.58 -7.63
C GLU A 37 14.85 -2.88 -7.46
N ALA A 38 14.57 -1.87 -8.28
CA ALA A 38 13.27 -1.22 -8.31
C ALA A 38 12.20 -2.19 -8.84
N VAL A 39 11.05 -2.20 -8.18
CA VAL A 39 9.88 -2.99 -8.61
C VAL A 39 8.89 -2.11 -9.37
N SER A 40 8.12 -2.72 -10.27
CA SER A 40 6.97 -2.07 -10.90
C SER A 40 5.87 -1.74 -9.88
N ARG A 41 4.93 -0.88 -10.28
CA ARG A 41 3.78 -0.53 -9.44
C ARG A 41 2.91 -1.75 -9.18
N GLU A 42 2.67 -2.55 -10.20
CA GLU A 42 1.90 -3.78 -10.14
C GLU A 42 2.53 -4.79 -9.16
N GLU A 43 3.85 -4.95 -9.20
CA GLU A 43 4.58 -5.78 -8.24
C GLU A 43 4.45 -5.25 -6.82
N ALA A 44 4.70 -3.95 -6.61
CA ALA A 44 4.56 -3.32 -5.29
C ALA A 44 3.14 -3.48 -4.71
N LEU A 45 2.11 -3.30 -5.53
CA LEU A 45 0.73 -3.48 -5.13
C LEU A 45 0.44 -4.94 -4.74
N ARG A 46 0.92 -5.90 -5.55
CA ARG A 46 0.77 -7.34 -5.26
C ARG A 46 1.54 -7.76 -4.01
N MET A 47 2.73 -7.22 -3.78
CA MET A 47 3.52 -7.45 -2.56
C MET A 47 2.73 -7.12 -1.30
N MET A 48 1.94 -6.03 -1.33
CA MET A 48 1.09 -5.60 -0.20
C MET A 48 -0.28 -6.29 -0.13
N THR A 49 -0.70 -7.00 -1.18
CA THR A 49 -2.04 -7.57 -1.31
C THR A 49 -1.98 -9.09 -1.50
N SER A 50 -2.03 -9.56 -2.74
CA SER A 50 -2.19 -10.99 -3.04
C SER A 50 -0.97 -11.82 -2.67
N MET A 51 0.24 -11.26 -2.79
CA MET A 51 1.46 -11.96 -2.38
C MET A 51 1.54 -12.04 -0.85
N ALA A 52 1.24 -10.96 -0.12
CA ALA A 52 1.20 -10.99 1.35
C ALA A 52 0.19 -12.02 1.89
N ALA A 53 -1.00 -12.09 1.27
CA ALA A 53 -2.00 -13.10 1.62
C ALA A 53 -1.46 -14.53 1.37
N ARG A 54 -0.79 -14.76 0.23
CA ARG A 54 -0.16 -16.04 -0.09
C ARG A 54 0.98 -16.41 0.87
N PHE A 55 1.83 -15.45 1.23
CA PHE A 55 2.90 -15.64 2.22
C PHE A 55 2.36 -16.00 3.60
N SER A 56 1.12 -15.62 3.89
CA SER A 56 0.42 -15.92 5.13
C SER A 56 -0.50 -17.15 5.03
N PHE A 57 -0.48 -17.88 3.91
CA PHE A 57 -1.38 -19.01 3.61
C PHE A 57 -2.88 -18.67 3.68
N ASP A 58 -3.22 -17.42 3.37
CA ASP A 58 -4.57 -16.86 3.52
C ASP A 58 -5.13 -16.32 2.19
N GLU A 59 -4.53 -16.72 1.07
CA GLU A 59 -4.92 -16.32 -0.28
C GLU A 59 -6.34 -16.75 -0.66
N LYS A 60 -6.89 -17.75 0.03
CA LYS A 60 -8.27 -18.21 -0.16
C LYS A 60 -9.30 -17.23 0.41
N ASN A 61 -8.94 -16.46 1.44
CA ASN A 61 -9.88 -15.57 2.12
C ASN A 61 -9.68 -14.09 1.79
N ARG A 62 -8.46 -13.64 1.45
CA ARG A 62 -8.15 -12.23 1.19
C ARG A 62 -6.99 -12.01 0.21
N GLY A 63 -6.64 -10.73 0.00
CA GLY A 63 -5.52 -10.29 -0.83
C GLY A 63 -5.88 -9.92 -2.26
N SER A 64 -7.13 -10.07 -2.66
CA SER A 64 -7.65 -9.65 -3.97
C SER A 64 -9.16 -9.47 -3.92
N ILE A 65 -9.69 -8.70 -4.88
CA ILE A 65 -11.13 -8.45 -5.02
C ILE A 65 -11.70 -9.53 -5.94
N GLU A 66 -12.24 -10.59 -5.33
CA GLU A 66 -12.79 -11.75 -6.03
C GLU A 66 -14.00 -12.30 -5.25
N THR A 67 -14.99 -12.85 -5.95
CA THR A 67 -16.15 -13.49 -5.32
C THR A 67 -15.71 -14.62 -4.39
N GLY A 68 -16.29 -14.65 -3.18
CA GLY A 68 -15.98 -15.66 -2.17
C GLY A 68 -14.89 -15.26 -1.18
N LYS A 69 -14.17 -14.15 -1.42
CA LYS A 69 -13.22 -13.57 -0.46
C LYS A 69 -13.91 -12.54 0.45
N LEU A 70 -13.23 -12.16 1.52
CA LEU A 70 -13.65 -11.06 2.38
C LEU A 70 -13.74 -9.76 1.58
N GLY A 71 -14.80 -8.99 1.82
CA GLY A 71 -15.01 -7.67 1.22
C GLY A 71 -14.13 -6.60 1.86
N ASP A 72 -12.80 -6.83 1.86
CA ASP A 72 -11.80 -5.93 2.42
C ASP A 72 -11.12 -5.16 1.30
N PHE A 73 -11.41 -3.86 1.18
CA PHE A 73 -10.80 -2.99 0.18
C PHE A 73 -10.82 -1.53 0.60
N VAL A 74 -10.06 -0.71 -0.11
CA VAL A 74 -9.98 0.74 0.08
C VAL A 74 -10.31 1.45 -1.22
N VAL A 75 -10.95 2.61 -1.11
CA VAL A 75 -11.09 3.57 -2.21
C VAL A 75 -10.03 4.63 -2.02
N LEU A 76 -9.25 4.94 -3.06
CA LEU A 76 -8.10 5.84 -2.99
C LEU A 76 -8.41 7.18 -3.64
N ASP A 77 -7.77 8.25 -3.14
CA ASP A 77 -7.92 9.60 -3.71
C ASP A 77 -7.09 9.86 -4.98
N ASP A 78 -6.31 8.87 -5.41
CA ASP A 78 -5.52 8.95 -6.64
C ASP A 78 -5.33 7.55 -7.24
N HIS A 79 -5.05 7.51 -8.54
CA HIS A 79 -4.87 6.26 -9.25
C HIS A 79 -3.44 5.74 -9.09
N PHE A 80 -3.24 4.80 -8.16
CA PHE A 80 -1.92 4.27 -7.79
C PHE A 80 -1.05 3.84 -8.99
N LEU A 81 -1.63 3.26 -10.05
CA LEU A 81 -0.84 2.77 -11.19
C LEU A 81 -0.37 3.89 -12.15
N THR A 82 -0.96 5.08 -12.10
CA THR A 82 -0.74 6.11 -13.14
C THR A 82 -0.40 7.49 -12.59
N CYS A 83 -0.66 7.77 -11.31
CA CYS A 83 -0.33 9.06 -10.70
C CYS A 83 1.19 9.36 -10.75
N PRO A 84 1.63 10.62 -10.66
CA PRO A 84 3.06 10.94 -10.61
C PRO A 84 3.78 10.20 -9.46
N PRO A 85 5.05 9.76 -9.61
CA PRO A 85 5.75 8.98 -8.57
C PRO A 85 5.74 9.64 -7.19
N GLU A 86 5.90 10.95 -7.11
CA GLU A 86 5.87 11.70 -5.84
C GLU A 86 4.51 11.64 -5.13
N ARG A 87 3.41 11.44 -5.88
CA ARG A 87 2.07 11.31 -5.30
C ARG A 87 1.89 10.00 -4.56
N LEU A 88 2.59 8.93 -4.97
CA LEU A 88 2.45 7.60 -4.39
C LEU A 88 2.46 7.62 -2.86
N ARG A 89 3.50 8.19 -2.23
CA ARG A 89 3.64 8.22 -0.76
C ARG A 89 2.58 9.06 -0.03
N THR A 90 1.86 9.90 -0.75
CA THR A 90 0.83 10.80 -0.22
C THR A 90 -0.60 10.37 -0.54
N ILE A 91 -0.77 9.24 -1.22
CA ILE A 91 -2.09 8.64 -1.46
C ILE A 91 -2.73 8.34 -0.11
N ARG A 92 -4.04 8.59 -0.04
CA ARG A 92 -4.86 8.35 1.13
C ARG A 92 -6.08 7.51 0.73
N ALA A 93 -6.64 6.79 1.70
CA ALA A 93 -7.94 6.14 1.53
C ALA A 93 -9.06 7.16 1.73
N ASP A 94 -9.93 7.33 0.73
CA ASP A 94 -11.20 8.06 0.88
C ASP A 94 -12.20 7.23 1.67
N MET A 95 -12.12 5.91 1.53
CA MET A 95 -12.99 4.97 2.23
C MET A 95 -12.24 3.67 2.52
N THR A 96 -12.49 3.08 3.68
CA THR A 96 -12.02 1.73 4.02
C THR A 96 -13.20 0.84 4.33
N ILE A 97 -13.23 -0.32 3.68
CA ILE A 97 -14.27 -1.32 3.81
C ILE A 97 -13.62 -2.58 4.38
N ILE A 98 -14.20 -3.13 5.46
CA ILE A 98 -13.78 -4.39 6.08
C ILE A 98 -15.01 -5.29 6.22
N GLY A 99 -14.92 -6.52 5.71
CA GLY A 99 -16.02 -7.49 5.72
C GLY A 99 -17.27 -6.98 5.01
N GLY A 100 -17.11 -6.11 4.00
CA GLY A 100 -18.22 -5.46 3.30
C GLY A 100 -18.89 -4.31 4.05
N ARG A 101 -18.32 -3.84 5.17
CA ARG A 101 -18.82 -2.68 5.92
C ARG A 101 -17.85 -1.50 5.83
N VAL A 102 -18.36 -0.30 5.57
CA VAL A 102 -17.58 0.93 5.66
C VAL A 102 -17.19 1.15 7.12
N VAL A 103 -15.89 1.18 7.40
CA VAL A 103 -15.34 1.42 8.76
C VAL A 103 -14.62 2.76 8.87
N PHE A 104 -14.31 3.38 7.74
CA PHE A 104 -13.70 4.69 7.65
C PHE A 104 -14.17 5.38 6.38
N GLU A 105 -14.44 6.67 6.50
CA GLU A 105 -14.72 7.57 5.39
C GLU A 105 -14.03 8.91 5.70
N ARG A 106 -13.34 9.46 4.71
CA ARG A 106 -12.61 10.71 4.83
C ARG A 106 -13.60 11.87 4.69
N GLY A 107 -13.66 12.73 5.70
CA GLY A 107 -14.50 13.95 5.70
C GLY A 107 -13.96 15.05 4.78
#